data_AF-A0A8J8C0A3-F1
#
_entry.id   AF-A0A8J8C0A3-F1
#
_cell.length_a   1.000
_cell.length_b   1.000
_cell.length_c   1.000
_cell.angle_alpha   90.00
_cell.angle_beta   90.00
_cell.angle_gamma   90.00
#
_symmetry.space_group_name_H-M   'P 1'
#
loop_
_entity.id
_entity.type
_entity.pdbx_description
1 polymer ?
#
loop_
_entity_poly.entity_id
_entity_poly.type
_entity_poly.pdbx_seq_one_letter_code
_entity_poly.pdbx_strand_id
1 'polypeptide(L)'
;MGKAYDLERAFMEKVFSPNTMVDKRWQNLRLDEMYELGEKTAELLRRKKIILGADSRKTSREMLEAFKKGYEKKGGEVLNCGNHCTTPMIEYLGHVYGLTSVMITASHLDESWQGIKIRLGKSDRKKAFKDYVESFPEYDFEGLRVTVDYFEGSVSRLFPVIAARNNICIVKELNAKMSGDYKLFPSQSPDPTIPKNLDSIIKAMKGEKNDSRLGVAFDGDGDRHVFIFRHDDEVRAIDPVLLIAISAMHYKGQEGYFVLDPFVIPAENAIRSTHNRMVRAKRGRPNIIKKILELKKEGKKVLKGMEGSYHGYDSDGFDDGIRQTLEFCTYLVKDIDIKEAKEPTGCDYTLEMRVRCENNNLLTRAFLELEKLDGNPDTFDGIWVKNSFIARKSSREDAVSFLFYGKDPKNEMERVKDAISPVYPELAKNLEEEFKVMQKYKKEFYW
;
A
#
# COMPACT_ATOMS: atom_id res chain seq x y z
N MET A 1 -30.35 -8.64 -13.82
CA MET A 1 -28.91 -8.51 -14.11
C MET A 1 -28.56 -9.46 -15.25
N GLY A 2 -27.89 -8.98 -16.30
CA GLY A 2 -27.65 -9.77 -17.53
C GLY A 2 -26.53 -10.81 -17.41
N LYS A 3 -26.50 -11.79 -18.32
CA LYS A 3 -25.51 -12.89 -18.33
C LYS A 3 -24.08 -12.40 -18.54
N ALA A 4 -23.87 -11.31 -19.29
CA ALA A 4 -22.57 -10.65 -19.45
C ALA A 4 -22.00 -10.10 -18.13
N TYR A 5 -22.87 -9.61 -17.23
CA TYR A 5 -22.48 -9.13 -15.89
C TYR A 5 -22.11 -10.30 -14.96
N ASP A 6 -22.78 -11.44 -15.06
CA ASP A 6 -22.42 -12.68 -14.34
C ASP A 6 -21.05 -13.22 -14.80
N LEU A 7 -20.77 -13.17 -16.11
CA LEU A 7 -19.46 -13.52 -16.66
C LEU A 7 -18.34 -12.58 -16.16
N GLU A 8 -18.58 -11.27 -16.15
CA GLU A 8 -17.64 -10.27 -15.64
C GLU A 8 -17.29 -10.49 -14.17
N ARG A 9 -18.30 -10.74 -13.33
CA ARG A 9 -18.10 -11.05 -11.91
C ARG A 9 -17.21 -12.28 -11.73
N ALA A 10 -17.48 -13.35 -12.47
CA ALA A 10 -16.69 -14.58 -12.39
C ALA A 10 -15.25 -14.41 -12.89
N PHE A 11 -15.04 -13.56 -13.90
CA PHE A 11 -13.70 -13.20 -14.33
C PHE A 11 -12.92 -12.47 -13.23
N MET A 12 -13.55 -11.49 -12.58
CA MET A 12 -12.94 -10.69 -11.51
C MET A 12 -12.57 -11.55 -10.29
N GLU A 13 -13.40 -12.51 -9.91
CA GLU A 13 -13.11 -13.48 -8.84
C GLU A 13 -11.89 -14.37 -9.15
N LYS A 14 -11.62 -14.66 -10.42
CA LYS A 14 -10.55 -15.57 -10.87
C LYS A 14 -9.24 -14.90 -11.23
N VAL A 15 -9.18 -13.57 -11.38
CA VAL A 15 -7.92 -12.78 -11.53
C VAL A 15 -6.92 -13.11 -10.41
N PHE A 16 -7.46 -13.52 -9.27
CA PHE A 16 -6.79 -13.69 -8.02
C PHE A 16 -6.72 -15.17 -7.57
N SER A 17 -7.13 -16.13 -8.40
CA SER A 17 -7.14 -17.56 -8.03
C SER A 17 -6.03 -18.34 -8.74
N PRO A 18 -5.31 -19.25 -8.07
CA PRO A 18 -4.29 -20.10 -8.70
C PRO A 18 -4.86 -21.03 -9.79
N ASN A 19 -6.17 -21.31 -9.75
CA ASN A 19 -6.88 -22.03 -10.81
C ASN A 19 -7.62 -21.03 -11.72
N THR A 20 -6.99 -20.68 -12.83
CA THR A 20 -7.43 -19.68 -13.80
C THR A 20 -8.50 -20.22 -14.77
N MET A 21 -9.56 -20.83 -14.24
CA MET A 21 -10.69 -21.33 -15.02
C MET A 21 -11.99 -20.67 -14.59
N VAL A 22 -12.71 -20.10 -15.56
CA VAL A 22 -14.10 -19.65 -15.44
C VAL A 22 -14.98 -20.75 -16.03
N ASP A 23 -16.05 -21.14 -15.35
CA ASP A 23 -17.03 -22.15 -15.83
C ASP A 23 -18.42 -21.65 -15.48
N LYS A 24 -19.21 -21.30 -16.50
CA LYS A 24 -20.55 -20.74 -16.34
C LYS A 24 -21.53 -21.37 -17.32
N ARG A 25 -22.76 -21.61 -16.85
CA ARG A 25 -23.81 -22.32 -17.58
C ARG A 25 -25.15 -21.64 -17.36
N TRP A 26 -25.98 -21.62 -18.38
CA TRP A 26 -27.30 -21.02 -18.36
C TRP A 26 -28.29 -21.91 -19.13
N GLN A 27 -29.52 -22.01 -18.62
CA GLN A 27 -30.64 -22.61 -19.35
C GLN A 27 -31.13 -21.66 -20.45
N ASN A 28 -31.59 -22.23 -21.55
CA ASN A 28 -32.25 -21.54 -22.66
C ASN A 28 -31.45 -20.31 -23.14
N LEU A 29 -30.13 -20.47 -23.24
CA LEU A 29 -29.23 -19.43 -23.75
C LEU A 29 -29.55 -19.15 -25.21
N ARG A 30 -29.76 -17.89 -25.57
CA ARG A 30 -30.07 -17.46 -26.94
C ARG A 30 -28.80 -17.03 -27.69
N LEU A 31 -28.91 -16.95 -29.02
CA LEU A 31 -27.78 -16.60 -29.89
C LEU A 31 -27.30 -15.15 -29.70
N ASP A 32 -28.23 -14.20 -29.49
CA ASP A 32 -27.93 -12.80 -29.15
C ASP A 32 -27.13 -12.71 -27.84
N GLU A 33 -27.53 -13.48 -26.83
CA GLU A 33 -26.83 -13.51 -25.54
C GLU A 33 -25.43 -14.11 -25.68
N MET A 34 -25.26 -15.16 -26.50
CA MET A 34 -23.94 -15.75 -26.75
C MET A 34 -23.03 -14.81 -27.55
N TYR A 35 -23.60 -14.04 -28.47
CA TYR A 35 -22.89 -12.97 -29.17
C TYR A 35 -22.41 -11.89 -28.20
N GLU A 36 -23.27 -11.42 -27.28
CA GLU A 36 -22.89 -10.47 -26.22
C GLU A 36 -21.80 -11.04 -25.29
N LEU A 37 -21.87 -12.33 -24.95
CA LEU A 37 -20.83 -13.01 -24.18
C LEU A 37 -19.49 -13.02 -24.94
N GLY A 38 -19.51 -13.20 -26.26
CA GLY A 38 -18.33 -13.05 -27.12
C GLY A 38 -17.73 -11.66 -27.05
N GLU A 39 -18.57 -10.63 -27.21
CA GLU A 39 -18.16 -9.22 -27.11
C GLU A 39 -17.52 -8.91 -25.75
N LYS A 40 -18.20 -9.28 -24.66
CA LYS A 40 -17.72 -9.05 -23.30
C LYS A 40 -16.43 -9.82 -23.01
N THR A 41 -16.31 -11.05 -23.51
CA THR A 41 -15.08 -11.85 -23.33
C THR A 41 -13.89 -11.20 -24.05
N ALA A 42 -14.08 -10.63 -25.24
CA ALA A 42 -13.01 -9.91 -25.94
C ALA A 42 -12.55 -8.68 -25.15
N GLU A 43 -13.46 -7.93 -24.56
CA GLU A 43 -13.11 -6.80 -23.69
C GLU A 43 -12.32 -7.25 -22.45
N LEU A 44 -12.80 -8.29 -21.76
CA LEU A 44 -12.15 -8.85 -20.56
C LEU A 44 -10.76 -9.42 -20.85
N LEU A 45 -10.56 -10.00 -22.04
CA LEU A 45 -9.29 -10.56 -22.50
C LEU A 45 -8.40 -9.53 -23.22
N ARG A 46 -8.80 -8.25 -23.26
CA ARG A 46 -8.09 -7.18 -23.97
C ARG A 46 -7.81 -7.55 -25.44
N ARG A 47 -8.78 -8.20 -26.09
CA ARG A 47 -8.79 -8.52 -27.52
C ARG A 47 -7.63 -9.43 -27.95
N LYS A 48 -7.07 -10.21 -27.03
CA LYS A 48 -6.00 -11.17 -27.35
C LYS A 48 -6.52 -12.34 -28.18
N LYS A 49 -5.61 -13.00 -28.90
CA LYS A 49 -5.88 -14.24 -29.62
C LYS A 49 -6.29 -15.36 -28.66
N ILE A 50 -7.33 -16.11 -29.01
CA ILE A 50 -7.84 -17.25 -28.22
C ILE A 50 -7.93 -18.52 -29.06
N ILE A 51 -8.04 -19.66 -28.39
CA ILE A 51 -8.48 -20.93 -28.99
C ILE A 51 -9.93 -21.15 -28.60
N LEU A 52 -10.79 -21.48 -29.56
CA LEU A 52 -12.22 -21.69 -29.35
C LEU A 52 -12.63 -23.06 -29.89
N GLY A 53 -13.38 -23.82 -29.09
CA GLY A 53 -14.05 -25.06 -29.54
C GLY A 53 -15.38 -25.26 -28.84
N ALA A 54 -16.20 -26.18 -29.36
CA ALA A 54 -17.48 -26.53 -28.76
C ALA A 54 -17.71 -28.05 -28.74
N ASP A 55 -18.55 -28.50 -27.80
CA ASP A 55 -18.94 -29.92 -27.67
C ASP A 55 -19.93 -30.35 -28.77
N SER A 56 -20.58 -31.50 -28.62
CA SER A 56 -21.48 -32.06 -29.63
C SER A 56 -22.96 -31.75 -29.42
N ARG A 57 -23.35 -30.76 -28.60
CA ARG A 57 -24.77 -30.39 -28.42
C ARG A 57 -25.35 -29.85 -29.73
N LYS A 58 -26.66 -30.06 -29.95
CA LYS A 58 -27.38 -29.59 -31.15
C LYS A 58 -27.16 -28.10 -31.42
N THR A 59 -27.12 -27.28 -30.37
CA THR A 59 -26.96 -25.82 -30.45
C THR A 59 -25.49 -25.36 -30.45
N SER A 60 -24.51 -26.23 -30.21
CA SER A 60 -23.11 -25.83 -29.98
C SER A 60 -22.47 -25.17 -31.20
N ARG A 61 -22.81 -25.61 -32.42
CA ARG A 61 -22.30 -24.99 -33.65
C ARG A 61 -22.76 -23.54 -33.79
N GLU A 62 -24.05 -23.28 -33.62
CA GLU A 62 -24.61 -21.92 -33.75
C GLU A 62 -24.11 -21.00 -32.62
N MET A 63 -23.98 -21.55 -31.41
CA MET A 63 -23.43 -20.83 -30.25
C MET A 63 -21.96 -20.47 -30.44
N LEU A 64 -21.16 -21.38 -31.02
CA LEU A 64 -19.77 -21.11 -31.37
C LEU A 64 -19.64 -19.97 -32.37
N GLU A 65 -20.45 -20.00 -33.43
CA GLU A 65 -20.44 -18.94 -34.43
C GLU A 65 -20.93 -17.60 -33.86
N ALA A 66 -21.95 -17.60 -33.01
CA ALA A 66 -22.42 -16.40 -32.31
C ALA A 66 -21.33 -15.79 -31.43
N PHE A 67 -20.70 -16.60 -30.58
CA PHE A 67 -19.60 -16.17 -29.70
C PHE A 67 -18.43 -15.62 -30.51
N LYS A 68 -17.98 -16.36 -31.54
CA LYS A 68 -16.88 -15.96 -32.43
C LYS A 68 -17.15 -14.61 -33.07
N LYS A 69 -18.35 -14.42 -33.63
CA LYS A 69 -18.75 -13.15 -34.26
C LYS A 69 -18.70 -11.98 -33.27
N GLY A 70 -19.22 -12.16 -32.05
CA GLY A 70 -19.14 -11.13 -31.00
C GLY A 70 -17.69 -10.83 -30.60
N TYR A 71 -16.87 -11.86 -30.44
CA TYR A 71 -15.46 -11.72 -30.05
C TYR A 71 -14.65 -10.96 -31.12
N GLU A 72 -14.81 -11.34 -32.39
CA GLU A 72 -14.14 -10.71 -33.53
C GLU A 72 -14.65 -9.29 -33.79
N LYS A 73 -15.95 -9.01 -33.57
CA LYS A 73 -16.52 -7.66 -33.68
C LYS A 73 -15.78 -6.66 -32.78
N LYS A 74 -15.34 -7.09 -31.60
CA LYS A 74 -14.58 -6.27 -30.64
C LYS A 74 -13.08 -6.26 -30.91
N GLY A 75 -12.63 -6.83 -32.02
CA GLY A 75 -11.24 -6.84 -32.49
C GLY A 75 -10.38 -7.97 -31.94
N GLY A 76 -10.98 -9.01 -31.35
CA GLY A 76 -10.25 -10.20 -30.92
C GLY A 76 -10.02 -11.20 -32.05
N GLU A 77 -8.95 -11.99 -31.97
CA GLU A 77 -8.65 -13.05 -32.95
C GLU A 77 -9.00 -14.43 -32.39
N VAL A 78 -9.62 -15.29 -33.21
CA VAL A 78 -10.05 -16.64 -32.80
C VAL A 78 -9.37 -17.71 -33.66
N LEU A 79 -8.60 -18.59 -33.02
CA LEU A 79 -8.22 -19.89 -33.58
C LEU A 79 -9.37 -20.86 -33.33
N ASN A 80 -10.20 -21.07 -34.36
CA ASN A 80 -11.40 -21.89 -34.27
C ASN A 80 -11.07 -23.37 -34.51
N CYS A 81 -11.25 -24.21 -33.50
CA CYS A 81 -11.10 -25.67 -33.58
C CYS A 81 -12.37 -26.40 -34.01
N GLY A 82 -13.48 -25.68 -34.17
CA GLY A 82 -14.76 -26.21 -34.64
C GLY A 82 -15.61 -26.88 -33.55
N ASN A 83 -16.63 -27.59 -34.02
CA ASN A 83 -17.56 -28.38 -33.20
C ASN A 83 -17.00 -29.79 -32.94
N HIS A 84 -17.57 -30.53 -31.98
CA HIS A 84 -17.12 -31.89 -31.61
C HIS A 84 -15.75 -31.96 -30.93
N CYS A 85 -15.33 -30.86 -30.30
CA CYS A 85 -14.12 -30.83 -29.49
C CYS A 85 -14.39 -31.43 -28.10
N THR A 86 -13.36 -32.03 -27.49
CA THR A 86 -13.39 -32.34 -26.06
C THR A 86 -12.79 -31.16 -25.28
N THR A 87 -13.31 -30.89 -24.07
CA THR A 87 -12.71 -29.90 -23.17
C THR A 87 -11.20 -30.10 -22.98
N PRO A 88 -10.67 -31.31 -22.68
CA PRO A 88 -9.23 -31.51 -22.52
C PRO A 88 -8.42 -31.22 -23.79
N MET A 89 -8.96 -31.48 -24.99
CA MET A 89 -8.28 -31.13 -26.25
C MET A 89 -8.10 -29.61 -26.37
N ILE A 90 -9.16 -28.84 -26.13
CA ILE A 90 -9.12 -27.36 -26.22
C ILE A 90 -8.19 -26.76 -25.16
N GLU A 91 -8.20 -27.31 -23.95
CA GLU A 91 -7.28 -26.88 -22.90
C GLU A 91 -5.82 -27.27 -23.18
N TYR A 92 -5.58 -28.44 -23.77
CA TYR A 92 -4.25 -28.88 -24.18
C TYR A 92 -3.68 -27.99 -25.28
N LEU A 93 -4.47 -27.71 -26.33
CA LEU A 93 -4.07 -26.79 -27.39
C LEU A 93 -3.79 -25.39 -26.82
N GLY A 94 -4.65 -24.88 -25.91
CA GLY A 94 -4.42 -23.61 -25.22
C GLY A 94 -3.09 -23.58 -24.48
N HIS A 95 -2.76 -24.68 -23.79
CA HIS A 95 -1.48 -24.84 -23.11
C HIS A 95 -0.29 -24.85 -24.09
N VAL A 96 -0.36 -25.66 -25.15
CA VAL A 96 0.73 -25.81 -26.14
C VAL A 96 1.02 -24.51 -26.87
N TYR A 97 -0.02 -23.76 -27.25
CA TYR A 97 0.13 -22.48 -27.96
C TYR A 97 0.26 -21.26 -27.03
N GLY A 98 0.17 -21.44 -25.71
CA GLY A 98 0.20 -20.34 -24.74
C GLY A 98 -1.01 -19.40 -24.78
N LEU A 99 -2.09 -19.78 -25.47
CA LEU A 99 -3.29 -18.97 -25.69
C LEU A 99 -4.37 -19.26 -24.65
N THR A 100 -5.28 -18.31 -24.45
CA THR A 100 -6.50 -18.55 -23.65
C THR A 100 -7.40 -19.52 -24.41
N SER A 101 -7.86 -20.58 -23.76
CA SER A 101 -8.75 -21.57 -24.34
C SER A 101 -10.18 -21.37 -23.86
N VAL A 102 -11.11 -21.30 -24.80
CA VAL A 102 -12.55 -21.12 -24.58
C VAL A 102 -13.26 -22.36 -25.13
N MET A 103 -14.04 -23.01 -24.28
CA MET A 103 -14.82 -24.20 -24.62
C MET A 103 -16.31 -23.93 -24.39
N ILE A 104 -17.12 -24.03 -25.45
CA ILE A 104 -18.58 -23.92 -25.35
C ILE A 104 -19.15 -25.30 -25.02
N THR A 105 -19.69 -25.43 -23.82
CA THR A 105 -20.25 -26.66 -23.30
C THR A 105 -21.03 -26.40 -22.01
N ALA A 106 -22.10 -27.18 -21.79
CA ALA A 106 -22.71 -27.32 -20.46
C ALA A 106 -22.38 -28.67 -19.80
N SER A 107 -21.31 -29.34 -20.24
CA SER A 107 -20.79 -30.58 -19.68
C SER A 107 -21.85 -31.69 -19.70
N HIS A 108 -22.30 -32.16 -18.53
CA HIS A 108 -23.22 -33.29 -18.37
C HIS A 108 -24.70 -32.86 -18.26
N LEU A 109 -25.00 -31.56 -18.32
CA LEU A 109 -26.38 -31.06 -18.20
C LEU A 109 -27.20 -31.39 -19.45
N ASP A 110 -28.53 -31.40 -19.32
CA ASP A 110 -29.47 -31.72 -20.41
C ASP A 110 -29.40 -30.71 -21.58
N GLU A 111 -30.16 -30.96 -22.65
CA GLU A 111 -30.10 -30.19 -23.90
C GLU A 111 -30.56 -28.73 -23.78
N SER A 112 -31.31 -28.38 -22.72
CA SER A 112 -31.73 -26.99 -22.47
C SER A 112 -30.59 -26.10 -22.00
N TRP A 113 -29.45 -26.67 -21.59
CA TRP A 113 -28.31 -25.92 -21.07
C TRP A 113 -27.22 -25.68 -22.11
N GLN A 114 -26.61 -24.50 -22.00
CA GLN A 114 -25.35 -24.15 -22.65
C GLN A 114 -24.44 -23.38 -21.69
N GLY A 115 -23.15 -23.34 -21.98
CA GLY A 115 -22.19 -22.66 -21.12
C GLY A 115 -20.85 -22.38 -21.81
N ILE A 116 -19.98 -21.74 -21.05
CA ILE A 116 -18.62 -21.41 -21.47
C ILE A 116 -17.67 -21.79 -20.35
N LYS A 117 -16.62 -22.53 -20.70
CA LYS A 117 -15.42 -22.70 -19.88
C LYS A 117 -14.29 -21.89 -20.48
N ILE A 118 -13.64 -21.05 -19.70
CA ILE A 118 -12.51 -20.21 -20.13
C ILE A 118 -11.33 -20.52 -19.22
N ARG A 119 -10.28 -21.09 -19.81
CA ARG A 119 -8.99 -21.26 -19.14
C ARG A 119 -8.05 -20.21 -19.68
N LEU A 120 -7.67 -19.26 -18.83
CA LEU A 120 -6.79 -18.16 -19.24
C LEU A 120 -5.44 -18.71 -19.70
N GLY A 121 -5.01 -18.23 -20.87
CA GLY A 121 -3.69 -18.52 -21.42
C GLY A 121 -2.63 -17.75 -20.66
N LYS A 122 -1.38 -17.86 -21.13
CA LYS A 122 -0.26 -17.06 -20.60
C LYS A 122 -0.35 -15.61 -21.13
N SER A 123 -1.48 -14.98 -20.89
CA SER A 123 -1.69 -13.54 -21.02
C SER A 123 -1.13 -12.92 -19.73
N ASP A 124 0.07 -12.39 -19.81
CA ASP A 124 1.07 -12.58 -18.76
C ASP A 124 0.95 -11.61 -17.57
N ARG A 125 -0.20 -11.64 -16.87
CA ARG A 125 -0.33 -11.14 -15.49
C ARG A 125 0.56 -11.95 -14.54
N LYS A 126 0.83 -13.22 -14.91
CA LYS A 126 1.88 -14.02 -14.28
C LYS A 126 3.26 -13.41 -14.52
N LYS A 127 3.59 -12.89 -15.72
CA LYS A 127 4.77 -12.03 -15.91
C LYS A 127 4.70 -10.82 -15.03
N ALA A 128 3.64 -10.02 -15.08
CA ALA A 128 3.61 -8.78 -14.30
C ALA A 128 3.85 -9.05 -12.81
N PHE A 129 3.24 -10.11 -12.28
CA PHE A 129 3.51 -10.60 -10.92
C PHE A 129 4.94 -11.13 -10.75
N LYS A 130 5.42 -11.96 -11.69
CA LYS A 130 6.77 -12.55 -11.68
C LYS A 130 7.83 -11.46 -11.80
N ASP A 131 7.76 -10.61 -12.81
CA ASP A 131 8.57 -9.40 -13.03
C ASP A 131 8.54 -8.51 -11.78
N TYR A 132 7.38 -8.31 -11.12
CA TYR A 132 7.32 -7.59 -9.86
C TYR A 132 8.07 -8.30 -8.74
N VAL A 133 7.81 -9.58 -8.48
CA VAL A 133 8.52 -10.36 -7.45
C VAL A 133 10.02 -10.48 -7.75
N GLU A 134 10.41 -10.59 -9.02
CA GLU A 134 11.81 -10.65 -9.50
C GLU A 134 12.50 -9.29 -9.53
N SER A 135 11.74 -8.18 -9.47
CA SER A 135 12.31 -6.84 -9.35
C SER A 135 12.77 -6.49 -7.95
N PHE A 136 12.42 -7.30 -6.94
CA PHE A 136 12.96 -7.12 -5.58
C PHE A 136 14.41 -7.61 -5.53
N PRO A 137 15.29 -6.89 -4.80
CA PRO A 137 16.62 -7.42 -4.49
C PRO A 137 16.50 -8.74 -3.72
N GLU A 138 17.41 -9.66 -4.00
CA GLU A 138 17.57 -10.90 -3.22
C GLU A 138 18.62 -10.68 -2.14
N TYR A 139 18.17 -10.78 -0.89
CA TYR A 139 19.00 -10.82 0.30
C TYR A 139 18.89 -12.20 0.95
N ASP A 140 19.79 -12.46 1.88
CA ASP A 140 19.67 -13.60 2.79
C ASP A 140 19.48 -13.09 4.22
N PHE A 141 18.26 -13.17 4.72
CA PHE A 141 17.90 -12.81 6.09
C PHE A 141 17.67 -14.05 6.95
N GLU A 142 18.44 -15.12 6.74
CA GLU A 142 18.36 -16.33 7.57
C GLU A 142 18.39 -15.98 9.07
N GLY A 143 17.44 -16.56 9.81
CA GLY A 143 17.25 -16.29 11.23
C GLY A 143 16.43 -15.04 11.56
N LEU A 144 16.09 -14.19 10.58
CA LEU A 144 15.18 -13.06 10.80
C LEU A 144 13.73 -13.54 10.92
N ARG A 145 13.10 -13.12 12.00
CA ARG A 145 11.75 -13.55 12.39
C ARG A 145 10.82 -12.36 12.47
N VAL A 146 9.70 -12.43 11.75
CA VAL A 146 8.78 -11.30 11.58
C VAL A 146 7.34 -11.66 11.94
N THR A 147 6.62 -10.72 12.56
CA THR A 147 5.16 -10.75 12.68
C THR A 147 4.56 -9.77 11.68
N VAL A 148 3.49 -10.13 11.00
CA VAL A 148 2.91 -9.27 9.95
C VAL A 148 1.42 -9.07 10.20
N ASP A 149 0.96 -7.84 10.08
CA ASP A 149 -0.46 -7.50 10.00
C ASP A 149 -0.74 -6.88 8.64
N TYR A 150 -1.60 -7.55 7.88
CA TYR A 150 -1.92 -7.12 6.52
C TYR A 150 -3.06 -6.11 6.46
N PHE A 151 -3.74 -5.85 7.58
CA PHE A 151 -4.89 -4.97 7.66
C PHE A 151 -5.98 -5.30 6.61
N GLU A 152 -6.17 -6.58 6.30
CA GLU A 152 -7.05 -7.07 5.22
C GLU A 152 -6.67 -6.56 3.81
N GLY A 153 -5.44 -6.06 3.64
CA GLY A 153 -4.90 -5.49 2.42
C GLY A 153 -4.32 -6.51 1.45
N SER A 154 -4.06 -6.03 0.23
CA SER A 154 -3.61 -6.85 -0.90
C SER A 154 -2.21 -7.45 -0.74
N VAL A 155 -1.40 -6.88 0.15
CA VAL A 155 -0.04 -7.33 0.48
C VAL A 155 0.00 -8.76 1.03
N SER A 156 -1.09 -9.27 1.62
CA SER A 156 -1.17 -10.63 2.19
C SER A 156 -0.88 -11.75 1.20
N ARG A 157 -0.96 -11.47 -0.10
CA ARG A 157 -0.66 -12.42 -1.17
C ARG A 157 0.77 -12.34 -1.70
N LEU A 158 1.43 -11.21 -1.48
CA LEU A 158 2.72 -10.87 -2.07
C LEU A 158 3.84 -11.10 -1.05
N PHE A 159 3.67 -10.58 0.16
CA PHE A 159 4.73 -10.58 1.17
C PHE A 159 5.20 -11.99 1.54
N PRO A 160 4.34 -13.02 1.74
CA PRO A 160 4.83 -14.36 2.06
C PRO A 160 5.76 -14.95 1.00
N VAL A 161 5.50 -14.67 -0.28
CA VAL A 161 6.35 -15.14 -1.40
C VAL A 161 7.70 -14.43 -1.38
N ILE A 162 7.70 -13.11 -1.15
CA ILE A 162 8.91 -12.29 -1.12
C ILE A 162 9.73 -12.58 0.15
N ALA A 163 9.09 -12.77 1.29
CA ALA A 163 9.71 -13.17 2.55
C ALA A 163 10.44 -14.52 2.42
N ALA A 164 9.77 -15.52 1.82
CA ALA A 164 10.38 -16.83 1.57
C ALA A 164 11.59 -16.75 0.63
N ARG A 165 11.55 -15.89 -0.40
CA ARG A 165 12.69 -15.66 -1.30
C ARG A 165 13.90 -15.05 -0.60
N ASN A 166 13.69 -14.35 0.52
CA ASN A 166 14.74 -13.67 1.28
C ASN A 166 15.05 -14.36 2.62
N ASN A 167 14.65 -15.63 2.80
CA ASN A 167 14.83 -16.42 4.03
C ASN A 167 14.26 -15.78 5.31
N ILE A 168 13.23 -14.94 5.18
CA ILE A 168 12.53 -14.34 6.32
C ILE A 168 11.49 -15.33 6.86
N CYS A 169 11.57 -15.64 8.16
CA CYS A 169 10.59 -16.49 8.84
C CYS A 169 9.41 -15.65 9.35
N ILE A 170 8.22 -15.83 8.75
CA ILE A 170 6.99 -15.23 9.26
C ILE A 170 6.48 -16.08 10.44
N VAL A 171 6.58 -15.53 11.65
CA VAL A 171 6.18 -16.20 12.90
C VAL A 171 4.66 -16.18 13.06
N LYS A 172 4.02 -15.07 12.64
CA LYS A 172 2.58 -14.89 12.77
C LYS A 172 2.05 -13.90 11.75
N GLU A 173 0.93 -14.27 11.12
CA GLU A 173 0.16 -13.43 10.22
C GLU A 173 -1.15 -13.00 10.89
N LEU A 174 -1.47 -11.71 10.81
CA LEU A 174 -2.71 -11.11 11.28
C LEU A 174 -3.48 -10.53 10.09
N ASN A 175 -4.80 -10.62 10.16
CA ASN A 175 -5.74 -10.00 9.22
C ASN A 175 -5.40 -10.26 7.73
N ALA A 176 -4.86 -11.44 7.40
CA ALA A 176 -4.46 -11.80 6.03
C ALA A 176 -5.66 -11.98 5.06
N LYS A 177 -6.87 -12.19 5.61
CA LYS A 177 -8.09 -12.33 4.83
C LYS A 177 -8.57 -10.96 4.37
N MET A 178 -8.54 -10.71 3.07
CA MET A 178 -9.00 -9.46 2.46
C MET A 178 -10.53 -9.36 2.44
N SER A 179 -11.13 -8.98 3.57
CA SER A 179 -12.59 -8.88 3.71
C SER A 179 -13.14 -7.63 3.02
N GLY A 180 -12.41 -6.52 3.11
CA GLY A 180 -12.77 -5.22 2.54
C GLY A 180 -13.83 -4.45 3.31
N ASP A 181 -14.35 -4.97 4.43
CA ASP A 181 -15.32 -4.25 5.29
C ASP A 181 -14.68 -3.57 6.52
N TYR A 182 -13.42 -3.92 6.82
CA TYR A 182 -12.54 -3.24 7.79
C TYR A 182 -13.11 -3.10 9.21
N LYS A 183 -14.14 -3.89 9.57
CA LYS A 183 -14.81 -3.82 10.88
C LYS A 183 -13.95 -4.27 12.05
N LEU A 184 -12.85 -4.98 11.76
CA LEU A 184 -11.89 -5.43 12.76
C LEU A 184 -11.07 -4.27 13.34
N PHE A 185 -10.96 -3.14 12.64
CA PHE A 185 -10.15 -2.01 13.06
C PHE A 185 -10.98 -0.99 13.85
N PRO A 186 -10.50 -0.49 15.00
CA PRO A 186 -11.18 0.56 15.76
C PRO A 186 -11.40 1.86 14.98
N SER A 187 -10.63 2.13 13.92
CA SER A 187 -10.88 3.25 13.00
C SER A 187 -11.84 2.93 11.87
N GLN A 188 -12.23 1.67 11.69
CA GLN A 188 -12.97 1.17 10.51
C GLN A 188 -12.24 1.48 9.18
N SER A 189 -10.91 1.49 9.20
CA SER A 189 -10.05 1.75 8.05
C SER A 189 -8.77 0.90 8.17
N PRO A 190 -8.24 0.37 7.05
CA PRO A 190 -7.00 -0.40 7.02
C PRO A 190 -5.78 0.54 7.08
N ASP A 191 -5.76 1.47 8.05
CA ASP A 191 -4.74 2.51 8.17
C ASP A 191 -3.82 2.20 9.37
N PRO A 192 -2.58 1.74 9.14
CA PRO A 192 -1.64 1.42 10.20
C PRO A 192 -1.05 2.66 10.87
N THR A 193 -1.22 3.86 10.27
CA THR A 193 -0.71 5.12 10.85
C THR A 193 -1.51 5.58 12.06
N ILE A 194 -2.70 5.00 12.28
CA ILE A 194 -3.55 5.26 13.43
C ILE A 194 -3.14 4.32 14.58
N PRO A 195 -2.58 4.83 15.69
CA PRO A 195 -2.00 4.01 16.76
C PRO A 195 -2.92 2.89 17.28
N LYS A 196 -4.20 3.21 17.53
CA LYS A 196 -5.20 2.24 18.05
C LYS A 196 -5.40 1.01 17.15
N ASN A 197 -5.05 1.08 15.87
CA ASN A 197 -5.16 -0.07 14.98
C ASN A 197 -3.98 -1.05 15.16
N LEU A 198 -2.85 -0.60 15.73
CA LEU A 198 -1.65 -1.40 15.94
C LEU A 198 -1.72 -2.28 17.20
N ASP A 199 -2.71 -2.08 18.08
CA ASP A 199 -2.91 -2.84 19.31
C ASP A 199 -2.81 -4.36 19.09
N SER A 200 -3.42 -4.85 18.00
CA SER A 200 -3.45 -6.28 17.66
C SER A 200 -2.07 -6.86 17.38
N ILE A 201 -1.26 -6.18 16.56
CA ILE A 201 0.10 -6.63 16.23
C ILE A 201 1.06 -6.46 17.40
N ILE A 202 0.98 -5.35 18.14
CA ILE A 202 1.80 -5.11 19.33
C ILE A 202 1.51 -6.19 20.39
N LYS A 203 0.23 -6.49 20.65
CA LYS A 203 -0.16 -7.57 21.57
C LYS A 203 0.29 -8.94 21.07
N ALA A 204 0.18 -9.20 19.77
CA ALA A 204 0.61 -10.47 19.18
C ALA A 204 2.12 -10.67 19.30
N MET A 205 2.91 -9.61 19.13
CA MET A 205 4.35 -9.64 19.34
C MET A 205 4.71 -9.83 20.81
N LYS A 206 4.04 -9.15 21.75
CA LYS A 206 4.29 -9.30 23.20
C LYS A 206 4.00 -10.71 23.76
N GLY A 207 3.28 -11.56 23.04
CA GLY A 207 2.95 -12.91 23.51
C GLY A 207 4.17 -13.82 23.66
N GLU A 208 4.18 -14.67 24.69
CA GLU A 208 5.32 -15.54 25.06
C GLU A 208 5.79 -16.50 23.94
N LYS A 209 4.89 -16.86 23.02
CA LYS A 209 5.22 -17.74 21.88
C LYS A 209 5.72 -16.99 20.65
N ASN A 210 5.84 -15.66 20.74
CA ASN A 210 6.26 -14.81 19.64
C ASN A 210 7.62 -14.18 19.91
N ASP A 211 8.64 -14.76 19.28
CA ASP A 211 10.04 -14.36 19.34
C ASP A 211 10.46 -13.46 18.17
N SER A 212 9.52 -12.90 17.40
CA SER A 212 9.86 -11.98 16.32
C SER A 212 10.49 -10.68 16.88
N ARG A 213 11.65 -10.29 16.33
CA ARG A 213 12.29 -9.00 16.62
C ARG A 213 11.61 -7.84 15.88
N LEU A 214 11.02 -8.14 14.71
CA LEU A 214 10.36 -7.17 13.84
C LEU A 214 8.88 -7.53 13.65
N GLY A 215 8.05 -6.52 13.63
CA GLY A 215 6.67 -6.54 13.19
C GLY A 215 6.46 -5.54 12.06
N VAL A 216 5.56 -5.84 11.13
CA VAL A 216 5.19 -4.91 10.04
C VAL A 216 3.69 -4.88 9.90
N ALA A 217 3.12 -3.68 9.93
CA ALA A 217 1.72 -3.44 9.57
C ALA A 217 1.66 -2.72 8.21
N PHE A 218 1.05 -3.36 7.22
CA PHE A 218 0.83 -2.76 5.89
C PHE A 218 -0.55 -2.12 5.84
N ASP A 219 -0.73 -1.10 5.00
CA ASP A 219 -2.07 -0.59 4.68
C ASP A 219 -2.75 -1.39 3.56
N GLY A 220 -3.97 -0.98 3.19
CA GLY A 220 -4.85 -1.74 2.30
C GLY A 220 -4.25 -2.08 0.92
N ASP A 221 -3.53 -1.15 0.30
CA ASP A 221 -2.88 -1.32 -1.01
C ASP A 221 -1.36 -1.46 -0.93
N GLY A 222 -0.74 -1.22 0.24
CA GLY A 222 0.64 -1.58 0.52
C GLY A 222 1.68 -0.53 0.18
N ASP A 223 1.26 0.73 -0.04
CA ASP A 223 2.18 1.85 -0.24
C ASP A 223 2.66 2.47 1.08
N ARG A 224 1.98 2.15 2.19
CA ARG A 224 2.40 2.51 3.56
C ARG A 224 2.68 1.30 4.43
N HIS A 225 3.49 1.56 5.43
CA HIS A 225 3.88 0.57 6.42
C HIS A 225 4.20 1.23 7.75
N VAL A 226 3.96 0.50 8.85
CA VAL A 226 4.48 0.84 10.17
C VAL A 226 5.29 -0.32 10.69
N PHE A 227 6.52 -0.04 11.12
CA PHE A 227 7.36 -1.04 11.77
C PHE A 227 7.09 -1.08 13.26
N ILE A 228 7.00 -2.29 13.81
CA ILE A 228 6.93 -2.57 15.23
C ILE A 228 8.20 -3.31 15.60
N PHE A 229 8.87 -2.92 16.66
CA PHE A 229 10.18 -3.44 16.98
C PHE A 229 10.24 -3.92 18.43
N ARG A 230 10.93 -5.04 18.63
CA ARG A 230 11.29 -5.54 19.94
C ARG A 230 12.73 -5.14 20.25
N HIS A 231 12.90 -4.34 21.30
CA HIS A 231 14.19 -3.97 21.86
C HIS A 231 14.12 -4.21 23.36
N ASP A 232 15.05 -5.01 23.89
CA ASP A 232 14.97 -5.55 25.26
C ASP A 232 13.61 -6.22 25.50
N ASP A 233 12.94 -5.89 26.61
CA ASP A 233 11.61 -6.40 26.97
C ASP A 233 10.46 -5.55 26.39
N GLU A 234 10.77 -4.53 25.60
CA GLU A 234 9.78 -3.59 25.06
C GLU A 234 9.44 -3.91 23.60
N VAL A 235 8.14 -3.78 23.29
CA VAL A 235 7.62 -3.90 21.92
C VAL A 235 6.84 -2.63 21.62
N ARG A 236 7.33 -1.85 20.66
CA ARG A 236 6.80 -0.54 20.29
C ARG A 236 6.90 -0.29 18.78
N ALA A 237 6.02 0.55 18.25
CA ALA A 237 6.06 1.03 16.88
C ALA A 237 7.20 2.04 16.66
N ILE A 238 7.64 2.19 15.42
CA ILE A 238 8.65 3.17 15.00
C ILE A 238 7.94 4.24 14.17
N ASP A 239 8.06 5.49 14.60
CA ASP A 239 7.50 6.63 13.88
C ASP A 239 8.41 7.07 12.70
N PRO A 240 7.91 7.87 11.74
CA PRO A 240 8.66 8.21 10.53
C PRO A 240 9.91 9.04 10.79
N VAL A 241 9.95 9.85 11.85
CA VAL A 241 11.14 10.62 12.26
C VAL A 241 12.24 9.66 12.68
N LEU A 242 11.93 8.73 13.59
CA LEU A 242 12.90 7.75 14.07
C LEU A 242 13.32 6.78 12.95
N LEU A 243 12.40 6.38 12.08
CA LEU A 243 12.72 5.56 10.91
C LEU A 243 13.75 6.22 10.00
N ILE A 244 13.65 7.54 9.79
CA ILE A 244 14.65 8.29 9.02
C ILE A 244 15.97 8.42 9.78
N ALA A 245 15.94 8.58 11.10
CA ALA A 245 17.15 8.60 11.91
C ALA A 245 17.92 7.26 11.85
N ILE A 246 17.21 6.13 11.92
CA ILE A 246 17.75 4.78 11.71
C ILE A 246 18.33 4.65 10.30
N SER A 247 17.58 5.13 9.29
CA SER A 247 18.04 5.11 7.89
C SER A 247 19.32 5.93 7.72
N ALA A 248 19.42 7.12 8.33
CA ALA A 248 20.63 7.94 8.29
C ALA A 248 21.85 7.19 8.83
N MET A 249 21.71 6.51 9.98
CA MET A 249 22.78 5.68 10.55
C MET A 249 23.18 4.52 9.63
N HIS A 250 22.22 3.88 8.97
CA HIS A 250 22.51 2.83 7.99
C HIS A 250 23.40 3.31 6.83
N TYR A 251 23.16 4.54 6.38
CA TYR A 251 23.89 5.18 5.29
C TYR A 251 25.12 5.99 5.76
N LYS A 252 25.50 5.89 7.04
CA LYS A 252 26.71 6.54 7.55
C LYS A 252 27.95 6.11 6.75
N GLY A 253 28.76 7.09 6.36
CA GLY A 253 29.92 6.88 5.50
C GLY A 253 29.62 6.90 3.99
N GLN A 254 28.36 7.06 3.60
CA GLN A 254 27.97 7.40 2.23
C GLN A 254 27.58 8.87 2.16
N GLU A 255 27.91 9.53 1.04
CA GLU A 255 27.35 10.86 0.75
C GLU A 255 26.07 10.71 -0.08
N GLY A 256 25.00 11.37 0.36
CA GLY A 256 23.77 11.44 -0.42
C GLY A 256 22.70 12.33 0.20
N TYR A 257 21.52 12.27 -0.41
CA TYR A 257 20.39 13.14 -0.11
C TYR A 257 19.18 12.36 0.41
N PHE A 258 18.57 12.88 1.48
CA PHE A 258 17.27 12.46 2.01
C PHE A 258 16.20 13.46 1.57
N VAL A 259 15.09 12.99 1.00
CA VAL A 259 13.99 13.85 0.54
C VAL A 259 12.80 13.74 1.49
N LEU A 260 12.53 14.82 2.22
CA LEU A 260 11.62 14.80 3.37
C LEU A 260 10.47 15.79 3.21
N ASP A 261 9.28 15.40 3.66
CA ASP A 261 8.19 16.34 3.92
C ASP A 261 8.39 17.08 5.26
N PRO A 262 7.59 18.13 5.55
CA PRO A 262 7.74 18.90 6.79
C PRO A 262 7.64 18.05 8.06
N PHE A 263 6.77 17.03 8.09
CA PHE A 263 6.44 16.28 9.30
C PHE A 263 7.54 15.30 9.74
N VAL A 264 8.61 15.14 8.95
CA VAL A 264 9.78 14.33 9.32
C VAL A 264 11.07 15.14 9.49
N ILE A 265 10.99 16.48 9.38
CA ILE A 265 12.11 17.40 9.62
C ILE A 265 12.80 17.24 10.99
N PRO A 266 12.15 16.83 12.10
CA PRO A 266 12.86 16.61 13.35
C PRO A 266 14.05 15.63 13.24
N ALA A 267 14.11 14.80 12.19
CA ALA A 267 15.24 13.92 11.89
C ALA A 267 16.44 14.64 11.21
N GLU A 268 16.36 15.94 10.92
CA GLU A 268 17.39 16.70 10.18
C GLU A 268 18.78 16.57 10.82
N ASN A 269 18.86 16.71 12.14
CA ASN A 269 20.13 16.62 12.86
C ASN A 269 20.74 15.22 12.78
N ALA A 270 19.91 14.17 12.82
CA ALA A 270 20.36 12.80 12.63
C ALA A 270 20.94 12.56 11.23
N ILE A 271 20.28 13.07 10.19
CA ILE A 271 20.81 13.03 8.81
C ILE A 271 22.17 13.73 8.74
N ARG A 272 22.28 14.96 9.27
CA ARG A 272 23.52 15.75 9.23
C ARG A 272 24.67 15.10 9.98
N SER A 273 24.39 14.42 11.10
CA SER A 273 25.40 13.71 11.92
C SER A 273 26.13 12.59 11.17
N THR A 274 25.53 12.11 10.07
CA THR A 274 26.09 11.04 9.22
C THR A 274 26.75 11.57 7.95
N HIS A 275 26.98 12.89 7.87
CA HIS A 275 27.48 13.62 6.69
C HIS A 275 26.55 13.59 5.46
N ASN A 276 25.29 13.21 5.67
CA ASN A 276 24.26 13.24 4.65
C ASN A 276 23.52 14.59 4.62
N ARG A 277 22.80 14.85 3.53
CA ARG A 277 22.07 16.11 3.31
C ARG A 277 20.57 15.87 3.27
N MET A 278 19.81 16.76 3.88
CA MET A 278 18.35 16.79 3.77
C MET A 278 17.91 17.76 2.67
N VAL A 279 16.93 17.37 1.86
CA VAL A 279 16.22 18.21 0.91
C VAL A 279 14.73 18.16 1.24
N ARG A 280 14.11 19.33 1.32
CA ARG A 280 12.67 19.43 1.60
C ARG A 280 11.85 19.30 0.33
N ALA A 281 10.72 18.60 0.42
CA ALA A 281 9.66 18.65 -0.56
C ALA A 281 8.34 18.99 0.14
N LYS A 282 7.37 19.51 -0.64
CA LYS A 282 6.01 19.65 -0.12
C LYS A 282 5.44 18.25 0.12
N ARG A 283 4.60 18.10 1.14
CA ARG A 283 3.89 16.86 1.43
C ARG A 283 3.05 16.40 0.24
N GLY A 284 2.93 15.09 0.10
CA GLY A 284 2.18 14.42 -0.95
C GLY A 284 3.09 13.70 -1.93
N ARG A 285 2.82 12.41 -2.09
CA ARG A 285 3.51 11.46 -2.99
C ARG A 285 4.06 12.04 -4.29
N PRO A 286 3.27 12.74 -5.14
CA PRO A 286 3.80 13.30 -6.39
C PRO A 286 4.94 14.30 -6.21
N ASN A 287 4.92 15.08 -5.12
CA ASN A 287 5.93 16.10 -4.83
C ASN A 287 7.26 15.48 -4.39
N ILE A 288 7.20 14.43 -3.55
CA ILE A 288 8.38 13.69 -3.09
C ILE A 288 9.03 12.98 -4.28
N ILE A 289 8.25 12.21 -5.06
CA ILE A 289 8.74 11.53 -6.26
C ILE A 289 9.36 12.53 -7.24
N LYS A 290 8.66 13.63 -7.53
CA LYS A 290 9.18 14.69 -8.41
C LYS A 290 10.53 15.21 -7.91
N LYS A 291 10.67 15.48 -6.61
CA LYS A 291 11.92 15.99 -6.03
C LYS A 291 13.05 14.96 -6.12
N ILE A 292 12.76 13.68 -5.86
CA ILE A 292 13.72 12.58 -6.02
C ILE A 292 14.24 12.54 -7.46
N LEU A 293 13.34 12.54 -8.45
CA LEU A 293 13.70 12.49 -9.87
C LEU A 293 14.46 13.73 -10.34
N GLU A 294 14.12 14.92 -9.84
CA GLU A 294 14.85 16.17 -10.11
C GLU A 294 16.30 16.05 -9.62
N LEU A 295 16.52 15.63 -8.37
CA LEU A 295 17.86 15.47 -7.81
C LEU A 295 18.69 14.45 -8.61
N LYS A 296 18.08 13.32 -9.01
CA LYS A 296 18.76 12.32 -9.84
C LYS A 296 19.17 12.90 -11.20
N LYS A 297 18.29 13.68 -11.83
CA LYS A 297 18.59 14.35 -13.10
C LYS A 297 19.75 15.33 -12.97
N GLU A 298 19.90 15.95 -11.80
CA GLU A 298 21.03 16.81 -11.44
C GLU A 298 22.32 16.02 -11.07
N GLY A 299 22.30 14.68 -11.18
CA GLY A 299 23.44 13.83 -10.82
C GLY A 299 23.63 13.64 -9.32
N LYS A 300 22.64 14.00 -8.49
CA LYS A 300 22.70 13.84 -7.03
C LYS A 300 22.23 12.44 -6.63
N LYS A 301 23.01 11.79 -5.75
CA LYS A 301 22.64 10.49 -5.17
C LYS A 301 21.58 10.66 -4.10
N VAL A 302 20.34 10.30 -4.42
CA VAL A 302 19.26 10.18 -3.42
C VAL A 302 19.40 8.84 -2.72
N LEU A 303 19.34 8.86 -1.39
CA LEU A 303 19.40 7.66 -0.55
C LEU A 303 18.01 7.18 -0.19
N LYS A 304 17.14 8.10 0.27
CA LYS A 304 15.81 7.76 0.75
C LYS A 304 14.87 8.97 0.69
N GLY A 305 13.57 8.74 0.55
CA GLY A 305 12.54 9.73 0.82
C GLY A 305 11.56 9.26 1.90
N MET A 306 10.90 10.20 2.57
CA MET A 306 9.87 9.88 3.57
C MET A 306 8.86 11.02 3.73
N GLU A 307 7.61 10.64 3.95
CA GLU A 307 6.56 11.53 4.44
C GLU A 307 6.12 11.15 5.86
N GLY A 308 5.66 12.12 6.65
CA GLY A 308 5.02 11.85 7.94
C GLY A 308 3.75 10.97 7.85
N SER A 309 3.22 10.78 6.62
CA SER A 309 2.13 9.83 6.33
C SER A 309 2.59 8.37 6.20
N TYR A 310 3.84 8.04 6.52
CA TYR A 310 4.43 6.69 6.43
C TYR A 310 4.61 6.12 5.01
N HIS A 311 4.61 6.98 3.99
CA HIS A 311 5.16 6.58 2.68
C HIS A 311 6.68 6.73 2.74
N GLY A 312 7.39 5.62 2.59
CA GLY A 312 8.84 5.58 2.45
C GLY A 312 9.21 5.34 0.99
N TYR A 313 10.18 6.10 0.48
CA TYR A 313 10.59 6.07 -0.92
C TYR A 313 12.02 5.57 -1.05
N ASP A 314 12.27 4.67 -1.99
CA ASP A 314 13.62 4.29 -2.37
C ASP A 314 14.31 5.37 -3.23
N SER A 315 15.54 5.10 -3.65
CA SER A 315 16.33 6.01 -4.50
C SER A 315 15.73 6.25 -5.89
N ASP A 316 14.73 5.49 -6.31
CA ASP A 316 14.03 5.62 -7.59
C ASP A 316 12.64 6.27 -7.44
N GLY A 317 12.22 6.55 -6.20
CA GLY A 317 10.94 7.16 -5.90
C GLY A 317 9.79 6.16 -5.85
N PHE A 318 10.07 4.86 -5.68
CA PHE A 318 9.01 3.88 -5.41
C PHE A 318 8.65 3.88 -3.92
N ASP A 319 7.40 4.16 -3.62
CA ASP A 319 6.75 3.95 -2.33
C ASP A 319 6.05 2.60 -2.28
N ASP A 320 6.85 1.57 -2.05
CA ASP A 320 6.41 0.17 -1.96
C ASP A 320 6.75 -0.36 -0.57
N GLY A 321 5.71 -0.62 0.25
CA GLY A 321 5.90 -1.07 1.63
C GLY A 321 6.71 -2.36 1.74
N ILE A 322 6.63 -3.27 0.77
CA ILE A 322 7.42 -4.51 0.78
C ILE A 322 8.90 -4.19 0.55
N ARG A 323 9.21 -3.30 -0.41
CA ARG A 323 10.60 -2.86 -0.63
C ARG A 323 11.17 -2.18 0.60
N GLN A 324 10.40 -1.27 1.20
CA GLN A 324 10.79 -0.58 2.42
C GLN A 324 10.99 -1.56 3.58
N THR A 325 10.21 -2.63 3.64
CA THR A 325 10.39 -3.71 4.64
C THR A 325 11.70 -4.47 4.43
N LEU A 326 12.01 -4.90 3.20
CA LEU A 326 13.29 -5.56 2.93
C LEU A 326 14.48 -4.65 3.23
N GLU A 327 14.37 -3.37 2.89
CA GLU A 327 15.38 -2.37 3.21
C GLU A 327 15.55 -2.25 4.73
N PHE A 328 14.45 -2.17 5.50
CA PHE A 328 14.50 -2.12 6.96
C PHE A 328 15.12 -3.38 7.56
N CYS A 329 14.90 -4.55 6.97
CA CYS A 329 15.57 -5.79 7.39
C CYS A 329 17.10 -5.67 7.29
N THR A 330 17.64 -4.99 6.27
CA THR A 330 19.09 -4.72 6.19
C THR A 330 19.60 -3.82 7.31
N TYR A 331 18.75 -2.94 7.85
CA TYR A 331 19.10 -2.07 8.97
C TYR A 331 19.24 -2.90 10.25
N LEU A 332 18.37 -3.89 10.42
CA LEU A 332 18.38 -4.82 11.56
C LEU A 332 19.57 -5.77 11.53
N VAL A 333 19.95 -6.28 10.34
CA VAL A 333 21.15 -7.14 10.20
C VAL A 333 22.43 -6.38 10.56
N LYS A 334 22.48 -5.06 10.32
CA LYS A 334 23.58 -4.20 10.78
C LYS A 334 23.53 -3.90 12.29
N ASP A 335 22.53 -4.41 13.00
CA ASP A 335 22.30 -4.22 14.43
C ASP A 335 22.35 -2.74 14.85
N ILE A 336 21.72 -1.88 14.06
CA ILE A 336 21.65 -0.44 14.37
C ILE A 336 20.86 -0.26 15.66
N ASP A 337 21.52 0.34 16.66
CA ASP A 337 20.88 0.67 17.91
C ASP A 337 19.91 1.85 17.73
N ILE A 338 18.67 1.66 18.17
CA ILE A 338 17.60 2.65 18.01
C ILE A 338 17.87 3.90 18.87
N LYS A 339 18.46 3.74 20.06
CA LYS A 339 18.80 4.86 20.96
C LYS A 339 19.94 5.67 20.34
N GLU A 340 20.96 5.03 19.77
CA GLU A 340 22.02 5.71 19.02
C GLU A 340 21.49 6.44 17.78
N ALA A 341 20.52 5.86 17.07
CA ALA A 341 19.89 6.54 15.93
C ALA A 341 19.06 7.75 16.38
N LYS A 342 18.41 7.66 17.54
CA LYS A 342 17.54 8.70 18.10
C LYS A 342 18.33 9.88 18.68
N GLU A 343 19.41 9.63 19.41
CA GLU A 343 20.17 10.67 20.12
C GLU A 343 20.53 11.89 19.24
N PRO A 344 21.03 11.72 18.00
CA PRO A 344 21.36 12.82 17.11
C PRO A 344 20.18 13.70 16.66
N THR A 345 18.91 13.28 16.82
CA THR A 345 17.78 14.19 16.52
C THR A 345 17.83 15.43 17.43
N GLY A 346 18.34 15.27 18.66
CA GLY A 346 18.61 16.37 19.59
C GLY A 346 17.38 17.16 20.02
N CYS A 347 16.19 16.56 19.90
CA CYS A 347 14.92 17.14 20.27
C CYS A 347 13.88 16.07 20.61
N ASP A 348 12.92 16.47 21.44
CA ASP A 348 11.66 15.76 21.63
C ASP A 348 10.68 16.17 20.54
N TYR A 349 9.73 15.29 20.23
CA TYR A 349 8.64 15.58 19.31
C TYR A 349 7.36 14.83 19.68
N THR A 350 6.24 15.27 19.11
CA THR A 350 4.96 14.55 19.15
C THR A 350 4.82 13.63 17.94
N LEU A 351 3.94 12.64 18.02
CA LEU A 351 3.35 12.06 16.81
C LEU A 351 2.58 13.15 16.05
N GLU A 352 2.41 12.97 14.73
CA GLU A 352 1.54 13.84 13.95
C GLU A 352 0.10 13.75 14.49
N MET A 353 -0.51 14.89 14.77
CA MET A 353 -1.89 15.01 15.19
C MET A 353 -2.74 15.53 14.04
N ARG A 354 -3.77 14.79 13.65
CA ARG A 354 -4.77 15.27 12.69
C ARG A 354 -5.99 15.80 13.42
N VAL A 355 -6.17 17.11 13.41
CA VAL A 355 -7.23 17.80 14.12
C VAL A 355 -8.30 18.23 13.12
N ARG A 356 -9.53 17.74 13.28
CA ARG A 356 -10.67 18.11 12.42
C ARG A 356 -10.94 19.61 12.49
N CYS A 357 -11.20 20.22 11.34
CA CYS A 357 -11.55 21.64 11.20
C CYS A 357 -12.62 21.85 10.13
N GLU A 358 -13.79 22.36 10.50
CA GLU A 358 -14.89 22.55 9.54
C GLU A 358 -14.98 23.97 8.99
N ASN A 359 -14.42 24.95 9.70
CA ASN A 359 -14.53 26.36 9.34
C ASN A 359 -13.25 26.90 8.71
N ASN A 360 -13.22 26.91 7.38
CA ASN A 360 -12.09 27.41 6.59
C ASN A 360 -11.76 28.90 6.83
N ASN A 361 -12.75 29.73 7.15
CA ASN A 361 -12.53 31.16 7.40
C ASN A 361 -11.84 31.39 8.73
N LEU A 362 -12.29 30.71 9.80
CA LEU A 362 -11.64 30.77 11.10
C LEU A 362 -10.25 30.13 11.05
N LEU A 363 -10.09 29.07 10.27
CA LEU A 363 -8.78 28.44 10.05
C LEU A 363 -7.78 29.39 9.42
N THR A 364 -8.16 30.13 8.36
CA THR A 364 -7.29 31.14 7.74
C THR A 364 -6.86 32.20 8.76
N ARG A 365 -7.79 32.68 9.60
CA ARG A 365 -7.46 33.65 10.65
C ARG A 365 -6.55 33.05 11.73
N ALA A 366 -6.78 31.80 12.13
CA ALA A 366 -5.91 31.10 13.07
C ALA A 366 -4.48 30.96 12.52
N PHE A 367 -4.32 30.64 11.23
CA PHE A 367 -3.01 30.59 10.57
C PHE A 367 -2.31 31.96 10.58
N LEU A 368 -3.06 33.07 10.37
CA LEU A 368 -2.49 34.42 10.52
C LEU A 368 -2.00 34.71 11.94
N GLU A 369 -2.65 34.18 12.99
CA GLU A 369 -2.14 34.31 14.36
C GLU A 369 -0.88 33.46 14.58
N LEU A 370 -0.83 32.26 14.00
CA LEU A 370 0.36 31.39 14.06
C LEU A 370 1.57 32.00 13.35
N GLU A 371 1.37 32.73 12.24
CA GLU A 371 2.45 33.44 11.56
C GLU A 371 3.06 34.57 12.40
N LYS A 372 2.32 35.11 13.37
CA LYS A 372 2.79 36.17 14.27
C LYS A 372 3.53 35.65 15.50
N LEU A 373 3.38 34.37 15.84
CA LEU A 373 3.95 33.79 17.05
C LEU A 373 5.47 33.92 17.11
N ASP A 374 6.14 33.87 15.95
CA ASP A 374 7.58 33.98 15.83
C ASP A 374 7.92 34.81 14.57
N GLY A 375 8.97 35.63 14.63
CA GLY A 375 9.22 36.68 13.64
C GLY A 375 9.65 36.24 12.23
N ASN A 376 9.74 34.93 11.95
CA ASN A 376 10.11 34.41 10.62
C ASN A 376 9.66 32.95 10.41
N PRO A 377 8.35 32.66 10.34
CA PRO A 377 7.85 31.32 10.04
C PRO A 377 8.18 30.93 8.59
N ASP A 378 8.49 29.65 8.37
CA ASP A 378 8.60 29.10 7.03
C ASP A 378 7.22 28.68 6.53
N THR A 379 6.80 29.25 5.40
CA THR A 379 5.47 29.04 4.81
C THR A 379 5.48 28.17 3.54
N PHE A 380 6.56 27.40 3.31
CA PHE A 380 6.74 26.60 2.10
C PHE A 380 5.62 25.55 1.89
N ASP A 381 5.15 24.93 2.97
CA ASP A 381 4.05 23.95 2.97
C ASP A 381 3.34 23.89 4.34
N GLY A 382 2.47 24.86 4.60
CA GLY A 382 1.89 25.12 5.92
C GLY A 382 2.63 26.23 6.64
N ILE A 383 2.56 26.26 7.97
CA ILE A 383 3.36 27.13 8.83
C ILE A 383 4.32 26.25 9.60
N TRP A 384 5.61 26.55 9.51
CA TRP A 384 6.65 25.87 10.24
C TRP A 384 7.51 26.86 11.01
N VAL A 385 7.63 26.64 12.31
CA VAL A 385 8.57 27.34 13.17
C VAL A 385 9.62 26.34 13.64
N LYS A 386 10.89 26.62 13.33
CA LYS A 386 12.00 25.73 13.64
C LYS A 386 12.11 25.50 15.15
N ASN A 387 12.26 24.24 15.56
CA ASN A 387 12.33 23.79 16.95
C ASN A 387 11.10 24.20 17.78
N SER A 388 9.93 24.28 17.14
CA SER A 388 8.67 24.59 17.80
C SER A 388 7.51 23.76 17.24
N PHE A 389 6.92 24.14 16.11
CA PHE A 389 5.76 23.45 15.55
C PHE A 389 5.71 23.47 14.02
N ILE A 390 4.94 22.53 13.48
CA ILE A 390 4.50 22.48 12.09
C ILE A 390 2.97 22.40 12.12
N ALA A 391 2.30 23.26 11.36
CA ALA A 391 0.86 23.29 11.18
C ALA A 391 0.52 23.33 9.69
N ARG A 392 -0.21 22.33 9.19
CA ARG A 392 -0.54 22.23 7.77
C ARG A 392 -1.97 21.81 7.55
N LYS A 393 -2.74 22.61 6.80
CA LYS A 393 -4.07 22.23 6.34
C LYS A 393 -3.98 21.04 5.38
N SER A 394 -4.84 20.04 5.58
CA SER A 394 -4.99 18.92 4.64
C SER A 394 -5.58 19.40 3.30
N SER A 395 -5.11 18.82 2.20
CA SER A 395 -5.63 19.09 0.86
C SER A 395 -6.77 18.14 0.47
N ARG A 396 -7.06 17.14 1.29
CA ARG A 396 -8.03 16.06 1.01
C ARG A 396 -9.13 15.95 2.05
N GLU A 397 -8.90 16.52 3.24
CA GLU A 397 -9.74 16.36 4.42
C GLU A 397 -9.97 17.72 5.06
N ASP A 398 -11.09 17.86 5.76
CA ASP A 398 -11.39 19.00 6.63
C ASP A 398 -10.63 18.85 7.95
N ALA A 399 -9.29 18.92 7.87
CA ALA A 399 -8.38 18.73 8.99
C ALA A 399 -7.09 19.56 8.86
N VAL A 400 -6.47 19.82 10.01
CA VAL A 400 -5.12 20.39 10.13
C VAL A 400 -4.21 19.38 10.80
N SER A 401 -3.07 19.10 10.18
CA SER A 401 -2.01 18.31 10.79
C SER A 401 -1.12 19.22 11.63
N PHE A 402 -0.86 18.83 12.88
CA PHE A 402 0.09 19.48 13.78
C PHE A 402 1.21 18.51 14.19
N LEU A 403 2.42 19.01 14.29
CA LEU A 403 3.53 18.33 14.94
C LEU A 403 4.32 19.35 15.76
N PHE A 404 4.59 19.02 17.03
CA PHE A 404 5.38 19.86 17.92
C PHE A 404 6.70 19.19 18.20
N TYR A 405 7.79 19.96 18.20
CA TYR A 405 9.12 19.44 18.41
C TYR A 405 10.06 20.50 18.97
N GLY A 406 11.12 20.08 19.66
CA GLY A 406 12.07 21.00 20.30
C GLY A 406 12.43 20.52 21.70
N LYS A 407 12.63 21.47 22.62
CA LYS A 407 12.95 21.16 24.03
C LYS A 407 11.72 20.75 24.84
N ASP A 408 10.57 21.36 24.58
CA ASP A 408 9.33 21.07 25.29
C ASP A 408 8.13 21.15 24.32
N PRO A 409 7.83 20.06 23.60
CA PRO A 409 6.71 20.01 22.67
C PRO A 409 5.34 20.29 23.31
N LYS A 410 5.20 20.06 24.62
CA LYS A 410 3.94 20.33 25.33
C LYS A 410 3.75 21.84 25.49
N ASN A 411 4.79 22.56 25.94
CA ASN A 411 4.76 24.01 26.03
C ASN A 411 4.51 24.66 24.66
N GLU A 412 5.12 24.14 23.59
CA GLU A 412 4.88 24.65 22.24
C GLU A 412 3.43 24.41 21.76
N MET A 413 2.83 23.27 22.12
CA MET A 413 1.41 23.02 21.88
C MET A 413 0.52 24.00 22.65
N GLU A 414 0.82 24.28 23.92
CA GLU A 414 0.08 25.25 24.72
C GLU A 414 0.18 26.67 24.13
N ARG A 415 1.38 27.10 23.69
CA ARG A 415 1.56 28.38 22.97
C ARG A 415 0.70 28.48 21.70
N VAL A 416 0.71 27.44 20.87
CA VAL A 416 -0.09 27.38 19.64
C VAL A 416 -1.58 27.39 19.96
N LYS A 417 -2.01 26.62 20.96
CA LYS A 417 -3.39 26.60 21.43
C LYS A 417 -3.86 27.98 21.88
N ASP A 418 -3.05 28.68 22.68
CA ASP A 418 -3.39 30.01 23.21
C ASP A 418 -3.46 31.05 22.10
N ALA A 419 -2.62 30.94 21.05
CA ALA A 419 -2.67 31.83 19.89
C ALA A 419 -3.93 31.65 19.04
N ILE A 420 -4.38 30.41 18.84
CA ILE A 420 -5.56 30.13 18.01
C ILE A 420 -6.88 30.25 18.79
N SER A 421 -6.87 30.10 20.12
CA SER A 421 -8.06 30.08 20.97
C SER A 421 -8.97 31.32 20.82
N PRO A 422 -8.45 32.57 20.77
CA PRO A 422 -9.30 33.76 20.59
C PRO A 422 -10.04 33.81 19.25
N VAL A 423 -9.54 33.11 18.23
CA VAL A 423 -10.05 33.16 16.86
C VAL A 423 -10.84 31.91 16.50
N TYR A 424 -10.36 30.74 16.92
CA TYR A 424 -10.97 29.45 16.64
C TYR A 424 -10.94 28.55 17.90
N PRO A 425 -11.78 28.82 18.92
CA PRO A 425 -11.77 28.10 20.19
C PRO A 425 -11.97 26.58 20.06
N GLU A 426 -12.80 26.15 19.11
CA GLU A 426 -13.06 24.73 18.86
C GLU A 426 -11.82 24.00 18.34
N LEU A 427 -11.08 24.59 17.41
CA LEU A 427 -9.81 24.02 16.93
C LEU A 427 -8.79 23.91 18.07
N ALA A 428 -8.71 24.93 18.93
CA ALA A 428 -7.83 24.92 20.10
C ALA A 428 -8.17 23.77 21.06
N LYS A 429 -9.47 23.58 21.34
CA LYS A 429 -9.97 22.50 22.18
C LYS A 429 -9.66 21.13 21.55
N ASN A 430 -9.97 20.95 20.26
CA ASN A 430 -9.73 19.69 19.56
C ASN A 430 -8.23 19.36 19.49
N LEU A 431 -7.37 20.36 19.33
CA LEU A 431 -5.91 20.20 19.38
C LEU A 431 -5.45 19.67 20.76
N GLU A 432 -5.95 20.24 21.85
CA GLU A 432 -5.60 19.78 23.20
C GLU A 432 -6.09 18.35 23.47
N GLU A 433 -7.30 18.01 23.02
CA GLU A 433 -7.86 16.67 23.11
C GLU A 433 -7.01 15.65 22.33
N GLU A 434 -6.67 15.97 21.07
CA GLU A 434 -5.85 15.10 20.23
C GLU A 434 -4.43 14.95 20.79
N PHE A 435 -3.86 16.01 21.37
CA PHE A 435 -2.58 15.94 22.06
C PHE A 435 -2.63 14.95 23.24
N LYS A 436 -3.68 15.01 24.09
CA LYS A 436 -3.84 14.05 25.19
C LYS A 436 -3.95 12.61 24.69
N VAL A 437 -4.68 12.40 23.59
CA VAL A 437 -4.79 11.08 22.94
C VAL A 437 -3.43 10.61 22.45
N MET A 438 -2.68 11.43 21.71
CA MET A 438 -1.38 11.06 21.17
C MET A 438 -0.32 10.85 22.26
N GLN A 439 -0.33 11.63 23.34
CA GLN A 439 0.57 11.39 24.48
C GLN A 439 0.32 10.04 25.16
N LYS A 440 -0.93 9.55 25.18
CA LYS A 440 -1.24 8.21 25.68
C LYS A 440 -0.60 7.13 24.81
N TYR A 441 -0.76 7.24 23.49
CA TYR A 441 -0.19 6.28 22.54
C TYR A 441 1.32 6.40 22.37
N LYS A 442 1.91 7.55 22.69
CA LYS A 442 3.35 7.77 22.60
C LYS A 442 4.18 6.70 23.33
N LYS A 443 3.66 6.14 24.42
CA LYS A 443 4.30 5.04 25.17
C LYS A 443 4.42 3.73 24.39
N GLU A 444 3.67 3.61 23.30
CA GLU A 444 3.67 2.47 22.38
C GLU A 444 4.59 2.69 21.18
N PHE A 445 5.30 3.84 21.12
CA PHE A 445 6.26 4.17 20.07
C PHE A 445 7.66 4.36 20.66
N TYR A 446 8.68 3.89 19.96
CA TYR A 446 10.04 4.43 20.16
C TYR A 446 10.06 5.83 19.58
N TRP A 447 10.59 6.79 20.32
CA TRP A 447 10.51 8.21 20.01
C TRP A 447 11.78 8.93 20.31
#